data_AF-A0AAW2X263-F1
#
_entry.id   AF-A0AAW2X263-F1
#
_cell.length_a   1.000
_cell.length_b   1.000
_cell.length_c   1.000
_cell.angle_alpha   90.00
_cell.angle_beta   90.00
_cell.angle_gamma   90.00
#
_symmetry.space_group_name_H-M   'P 1'
#
loop_
_entity.id
_entity.type
_entity.pdbx_description
1 polymer ?
#
loop_
_entity_poly.entity_id
_entity_poly.type
_entity_poly.pdbx_seq_one_letter_code
_entity_poly.pdbx_strand_id
1 'polypeptide(L)'
;MGLTHQVEKAIEKGTFADFLDPSVPEWPMEETLGYAKMALKCAELRKKDRPDLARDILPQLNRLKKLGTEHVSSHKKSSRRSSPHPSFG
;
A
#
# COMPACT_ATOMS: atom_id res chain seq x y z
N MET A 1 -21.21 1.37 15.48
CA MET A 1 -20.30 0.51 14.71
C MET A 1 -19.67 1.37 13.62
N GLY A 2 -18.37 1.65 13.70
CA GLY A 2 -17.65 2.49 12.74
C GLY A 2 -16.85 1.67 11.73
N LEU A 3 -16.38 2.32 10.66
CA LEU A 3 -15.57 1.69 9.62
C LEU A 3 -14.28 1.06 10.19
N THR A 4 -13.63 1.71 11.16
CA THR A 4 -12.42 1.21 11.82
C THR A 4 -12.62 -0.16 12.45
N HIS A 5 -13.71 -0.33 13.20
CA HIS A 5 -14.08 -1.61 13.82
C HIS A 5 -14.42 -2.69 12.78
N GLN A 6 -15.05 -2.33 11.66
CA GLN A 6 -15.35 -3.29 10.59
C GLN A 6 -14.06 -3.81 9.94
N VAL A 7 -13.12 -2.91 9.65
CA VAL A 7 -11.82 -3.26 9.07
C VAL A 7 -10.98 -4.10 10.03
N GLU A 8 -10.92 -3.73 11.31
CA GLU A 8 -10.21 -4.51 12.34
C GLU A 8 -10.74 -5.95 12.44
N LYS A 9 -12.06 -6.11 12.50
CA LYS A 9 -12.71 -7.42 12.50
C LYS A 9 -12.45 -8.22 11.22
N ALA A 10 -12.40 -7.55 10.06
CA ALA A 10 -12.09 -8.20 8.80
C ALA A 10 -10.63 -8.70 8.77
N ILE A 11 -9.70 -7.94 9.34
CA ILE A 11 -8.30 -8.36 9.51
C ILE A 11 -8.20 -9.59 10.42
N GLU A 12 -8.87 -9.59 11.57
CA GLU A 12 -8.88 -10.73 12.50
C GLU A 12 -9.47 -12.00 11.88
N LYS A 13 -10.49 -11.85 11.03
CA LYS A 13 -11.17 -12.96 10.34
C LYS A 13 -10.48 -13.40 9.05
N GLY A 14 -9.44 -12.71 8.61
CA GLY A 14 -8.79 -12.98 7.32
C GLY A 14 -9.64 -12.59 6.09
N THR A 15 -10.67 -11.76 6.25
CA THR A 15 -11.57 -11.28 5.19
C THR A 15 -11.28 -9.82 4.80
N PHE A 16 -10.05 -9.34 5.03
CA PHE A 16 -9.67 -7.96 4.75
C PHE A 16 -9.72 -7.60 3.26
N ALA A 17 -9.51 -8.58 2.37
CA ALA A 17 -9.56 -8.36 0.92
C ALA A 17 -10.92 -7.80 0.44
N ASP A 18 -12.02 -8.11 1.14
CA ASP A 18 -13.36 -7.63 0.82
C ASP A 18 -13.53 -6.12 1.02
N PHE A 19 -12.60 -5.47 1.74
CA PHE A 19 -12.58 -4.03 2.00
C PHE A 19 -11.65 -3.25 1.08
N LEU A 20 -10.91 -3.95 0.20
CA LEU A 20 -10.01 -3.31 -0.74
C LEU A 20 -10.77 -2.81 -1.97
N ASP A 21 -10.23 -1.79 -2.63
CA ASP A 21 -10.82 -1.29 -3.86
C ASP A 21 -10.73 -2.38 -4.95
N PRO A 22 -11.88 -2.84 -5.48
CA PRO A 22 -11.93 -3.93 -6.45
C PRO A 22 -11.37 -3.54 -7.82
N SER A 23 -11.16 -2.25 -8.09
CA SER A 23 -10.58 -1.78 -9.36
C SER A 23 -9.08 -2.01 -9.45
N VAL A 24 -8.40 -2.27 -8.32
CA VAL A 24 -6.96 -2.55 -8.29
C VAL A 24 -6.74 -4.07 -8.30
N PRO A 25 -6.13 -4.61 -9.37
CA PRO A 25 -5.79 -6.03 -9.42
C PRO A 25 -4.59 -6.33 -8.51
N GLU A 26 -4.56 -7.56 -7.96
CA GLU A 26 -3.38 -8.14 -7.30
C GLU A 26 -2.76 -7.26 -6.20
N TRP A 27 -3.56 -6.90 -5.21
CA TRP A 27 -3.07 -6.15 -4.05
C TRP A 27 -1.89 -6.86 -3.38
N PRO A 28 -0.81 -6.13 -3.06
CA PRO A 28 0.30 -6.66 -2.27
C PRO A 28 -0.17 -6.84 -0.82
N MET A 29 -0.72 -8.01 -0.50
CA MET A 29 -1.51 -8.19 0.73
C MET A 29 -0.70 -7.95 2.01
N GLU A 30 0.58 -8.28 2.03
CA GLU A 30 1.42 -8.07 3.20
C GLU A 30 1.58 -6.57 3.52
N GLU A 31 1.96 -5.78 2.51
CA GLU A 31 2.11 -4.33 2.58
C GLU A 31 0.77 -3.65 2.87
N THR A 32 -0.29 -4.09 2.20
CA THR A 32 -1.63 -3.52 2.33
C THR A 32 -2.19 -3.76 3.72
N LEU A 33 -2.00 -4.96 4.28
CA LEU A 33 -2.38 -5.29 5.65
C LEU A 33 -1.56 -4.48 6.67
N GLY A 34 -0.25 -4.32 6.43
CA GLY A 34 0.62 -3.48 7.25
C GLY A 34 0.15 -2.03 7.28
N TYR A 35 -0.23 -1.49 6.11
CA TYR A 35 -0.77 -0.15 5.99
C TYR A 35 -2.12 0.00 6.70
N ALA A 36 -3.03 -0.96 6.54
CA ALA A 36 -4.34 -0.94 7.20
C ALA A 36 -4.21 -0.94 8.73
N LYS A 37 -3.33 -1.79 9.29
CA LYS A 37 -3.05 -1.83 10.73
C LYS A 37 -2.51 -0.50 11.25
N MET A 38 -1.65 0.17 10.48
CA MET A 38 -1.16 1.50 10.82
C MET A 38 -2.28 2.56 10.73
N ALA A 39 -3.09 2.53 9.67
CA ALA A 39 -4.19 3.46 9.45
C ALA A 39 -5.27 3.36 10.55
N LEU A 40 -5.54 2.16 11.06
CA LEU A 40 -6.43 1.96 12.21
C LEU A 40 -5.94 2.73 13.45
N LYS A 41 -4.63 2.68 13.75
CA LYS A 41 -4.04 3.45 14.85
C LYS A 41 -4.15 4.96 14.63
N CYS A 42 -4.01 5.44 13.39
CA CYS A 42 -4.22 6.85 13.05
C CYS A 42 -5.67 7.30 13.28
N ALA A 43 -6.63 6.39 13.07
CA ALA A 43 -8.05 6.66 13.16
C ALA A 43 -8.63 6.49 14.58
N GLU A 44 -7.79 6.27 15.59
CA GLU A 44 -8.20 6.19 16.98
C GLU A 44 -8.99 7.42 17.43
N LEU A 45 -10.07 7.23 18.19
CA LEU A 45 -10.94 8.32 18.62
C LEU A 45 -10.22 9.31 19.53
N ARG A 46 -9.29 8.80 20.33
CA ARG A 46 -8.56 9.59 21.33
C ARG A 46 -7.22 10.02 20.76
N LYS A 47 -6.97 11.33 20.80
CA LYS A 47 -5.72 11.92 20.31
C LYS A 47 -4.46 11.26 20.88
N LYS A 48 -4.49 10.87 22.15
CA LYS A 48 -3.34 10.26 22.83
C LYS A 48 -3.05 8.82 22.40
N ASP A 49 -4.03 8.14 21.81
CA ASP A 49 -3.89 6.76 21.34
C ASP A 49 -3.43 6.75 19.86
N ARG A 50 -3.42 7.92 19.19
CA ARG A 50 -2.86 8.09 17.84
C ARG A 50 -1.33 8.16 17.90
N PRO A 51 -0.63 7.54 16.93
CA PRO A 51 0.82 7.57 16.83
C PRO A 51 1.36 8.95 16.43
N ASP A 52 2.65 9.18 16.69
CA ASP A 52 3.31 10.41 16.27
C ASP A 52 3.54 10.44 14.76
N LEU A 53 3.13 11.52 14.10
CA LEU A 53 3.23 11.63 12.66
C LEU A 53 4.68 11.55 12.19
N ALA A 54 5.58 12.31 12.81
CA ALA A 54 6.95 12.45 12.36
C ALA A 54 7.80 11.21 12.66
N ARG A 55 7.60 10.63 13.85
CA ARG A 55 8.43 9.55 14.38
C ARG A 55 7.91 8.16 14.00
N ASP A 56 6.60 7.97 13.97
CA ASP A 56 6.01 6.64 13.79
C ASP A 56 5.44 6.45 12.38
N ILE A 57 4.71 7.44 11.85
CA ILE A 57 3.97 7.30 10.58
C ILE A 57 4.83 7.61 9.36
N LEU A 58 5.56 8.73 9.36
CA LEU A 58 6.38 9.15 8.21
C LEU A 58 7.39 8.08 7.76
N PRO A 59 8.11 7.37 8.65
CA PRO A 59 9.03 6.31 8.23
C PRO A 59 8.34 5.17 7.47
N GLN A 60 7.14 4.78 7.91
CA GLN A 60 6.36 3.72 7.25
C GLN A 60 5.84 4.17 5.89
N LEU A 61 5.34 5.41 5.79
CA LEU A 61 4.92 6.00 4.52
C LEU A 61 6.08 6.11 3.52
N ASN A 62 7.28 6.48 3.99
CA ASN A 62 8.47 6.53 3.15
C ASN A 62 8.88 5.15 2.64
N ARG A 63 8.76 4.09 3.47
CA ARG A 63 8.98 2.70 3.04
C ARG A 63 7.99 2.31 1.94
N LEU A 64 6.70 2.60 2.11
CA LEU A 64 5.65 2.30 1.11
C LEU A 64 5.87 3.07 -0.19
N LYS A 65 6.26 4.35 -0.09
CA LYS A 65 6.63 5.16 -1.26
C LYS A 65 7.77 4.52 -2.04
N LYS A 66 8.81 4.04 -1.34
CA LYS A 66 9.96 3.37 -1.96
C LYS A 66 9.52 2.11 -2.71
N LEU A 67 8.69 1.28 -2.09
CA LEU A 67 8.12 0.08 -2.73
C LEU A 67 7.38 0.42 -4.03
N GLY A 68 6.52 1.45 -4.01
CA GLY A 68 5.83 1.92 -5.21
C GLY A 68 6.79 2.39 -6.33
N THR A 69 7.82 3.15 -5.98
CA THR A 69 8.81 3.64 -6.95
C THR A 69 9.71 2.55 -7.54
N GLU A 70 10.05 1.53 -6.77
CA GLU A 70 10.84 0.38 -7.23
C GLU A 70 10.05 -0.42 -8.26
N HIS A 71 8.76 -0.64 -8.02
CA HIS A 71 7.87 -1.36 -8.94
C HIS A 71 7.74 -0.64 -10.30
N VAL A 72 7.57 0.68 -10.29
CA VAL A 72 7.52 1.51 -11.50
C VAL A 72 8.84 1.50 -12.28
N SER A 73 9.96 1.49 -11.57
CA SER A 73 11.30 1.51 -12.18
C SER A 73 11.64 0.20 -12.90
N SER A 74 11.18 -0.94 -12.37
CA SER A 74 11.34 -2.25 -13.02
C SER A 74 10.54 -2.36 -14.32
N HIS A 75 9.32 -1.81 -14.35
CA HIS A 75 8.52 -1.75 -15.58
C HIS A 75 9.17 -0.90 -16.68
N LYS A 76 9.78 0.24 -16.33
CA LYS A 76 10.51 1.09 -17.29
C LYS A 76 11.75 0.42 -17.92
N LYS A 77 12.43 -0.48 -17.21
CA LYS A 77 13.61 -1.18 -17.75
C LYS A 77 13.25 -2.21 -18.83
N SER A 78 12.06 -2.81 -18.76
CA SER A 78 11.59 -3.77 -19.77
C SER A 78 11.32 -3.11 -21.13
N SER A 79 10.75 -1.90 -21.13
CA SER A 79 10.42 -1.16 -22.36
C SER A 79 11.64 -0.70 -23.17
N ARG A 80 12.80 -0.49 -22.52
CA ARG A 80 14.04 -0.09 -23.22
C ARG A 80 14.74 -1.22 -23.96
N ARG A 81 14.32 -2.48 -23.79
CA ARG A 81 14.94 -3.64 -24.46
C ARG A 81 14.22 -4.03 -25.76
N SER A 82 13.14 -3.32 -26.12
CA SER A 82 12.28 -3.59 -27.28
C SER A 82 12.28 -2.44 -28.29
N SER A 83 13.44 -1.87 -28.61
CA SER A 83 13.57 -0.98 -29.78
C SER A 83 14.25 -1.77 -30.91
N PRO A 84 13.51 -2.25 -31.93
CA PRO A 84 14.12 -2.77 -33.14
C PRO A 84 14.75 -1.61 -33.90
N HIS A 85 16.03 -1.76 -34.23
CA HIS A 85 16.78 -0.84 -35.08
C HIS A 85 16.20 -0.91 -36.52
N PRO A 86 15.78 0.20 -37.16
CA PRO A 86 15.34 0.14 -38.55
C PRO A 86 16.56 0.04 -39.47
N SER A 87 16.66 -1.06 -40.21
CA SER A 87 17.59 -1.21 -41.34
C SER A 87 17.02 -0.46 -42.54
N PHE A 88 17.68 0.63 -42.95
CA PHE A 88 17.41 1.27 -44.24
C PHE A 88 18.18 0.51 -45.33
N GLY A 89 17.46 0.06 -46.35
CA GLY A 89 17.99 -0.42 -47.63
C GLY A 89 17.58 0.53 -48.75
#